data_AF-A0A3M2JRL2-F1
#
_entry.id   AF-A0A3M2JRL2-F1
#
_cell.length_a   1.000
_cell.length_b   1.000
_cell.length_c   1.000
_cell.angle_alpha   90.00
_cell.angle_beta   90.00
_cell.angle_gamma   90.00
#
_symmetry.space_group_name_H-M   'P 1'
#
loop_
_entity.id
_entity.type
_entity.pdbx_description
1 polymer ?
#
loop_
_entity_poly.entity_id
_entity_poly.type
_entity_poly.pdbx_seq_one_letter_code
_entity_poly.pdbx_strand_id
1 'polypeptide(L)'
;VQLYKEYHDQGLEVIGLMYEHFRDFSRAARQVRRFREKFGIRYPLLIAGYSDKEAASRTLPMLNHVLSYPTTIFVDRRGRVRKIHTGFTGPGTGEHYRQLTREYRELVEQLLRE
;
A
#
# COMPACT_ATOMS: atom_id res chain seq x y z
N VAL A 1 -4.88 -1.80 -6.48
CA VAL A 1 -6.00 -1.13 -7.21
C VAL A 1 -7.24 -2.01 -7.25
N GLN A 2 -7.14 -3.26 -7.72
CA GLN A 2 -8.29 -4.16 -7.86
C GLN A 2 -9.10 -4.35 -6.57
N LEU A 3 -8.45 -4.68 -5.44
CA LEU A 3 -9.15 -4.84 -4.16
C LEU A 3 -9.95 -3.60 -3.77
N TYR A 4 -9.38 -2.41 -3.88
CA TYR A 4 -10.11 -1.17 -3.60
C TYR A 4 -11.29 -0.96 -4.56
N LYS A 5 -11.16 -1.33 -5.84
CA LYS A 5 -12.29 -1.24 -6.77
C LYS A 5 -13.44 -2.16 -6.38
N GLU A 6 -13.15 -3.30 -5.77
CA GLU A 6 -14.12 -4.36 -5.47
C GLU A 6 -14.77 -4.20 -4.09
N TYR A 7 -14.00 -3.76 -3.09
CA TYR A 7 -14.43 -3.77 -1.70
C TYR A 7 -14.61 -2.37 -1.08
N HIS A 8 -14.32 -1.29 -1.81
CA HIS A 8 -14.48 0.07 -1.26
C HIS A 8 -15.92 0.33 -0.78
N ASP A 9 -16.92 -0.02 -1.60
CA ASP A 9 -18.33 0.16 -1.24
C ASP A 9 -18.78 -0.73 -0.07
N GLN A 10 -17.94 -1.69 0.33
CA GLN A 10 -18.15 -2.57 1.49
C GLN A 10 -17.42 -2.07 2.75
N GLY A 11 -16.71 -0.95 2.65
CA GLY A 11 -15.99 -0.30 3.75
C GLY A 11 -14.47 -0.51 3.74
N LEU A 12 -13.88 -1.04 2.66
CA LEU A 12 -12.41 -1.06 2.53
C LEU A 12 -11.89 0.33 2.18
N GLU A 13 -11.06 0.89 3.07
CA GLU A 13 -10.28 2.10 2.79
C GLU A 13 -8.81 1.77 2.55
N VAL A 14 -8.19 2.52 1.64
CA VAL A 14 -6.77 2.39 1.29
C VAL A 14 -6.14 3.77 1.27
N ILE A 15 -4.93 3.91 1.81
CA ILE A 15 -4.11 5.11 1.68
C ILE A 15 -2.74 4.68 1.17
N GLY A 16 -2.28 5.27 0.07
CA GLY A 16 -0.94 5.05 -0.43
C GLY A 16 0.05 6.05 0.17
N LEU A 17 1.10 5.55 0.81
CA LEU A 17 2.20 6.37 1.33
C LEU A 17 3.37 6.32 0.33
N MET A 18 3.63 7.46 -0.29
CA MET A 18 4.61 7.61 -1.37
C MET A 18 5.91 8.17 -0.80
N TYR A 19 6.98 7.37 -0.85
CA TYR A 19 8.34 7.80 -0.55
C TYR A 19 9.06 8.09 -1.86
N GLU A 20 9.24 9.37 -2.17
CA GLU A 20 9.69 9.83 -3.49
C GLU A 20 11.18 10.17 -3.50
N HIS A 21 11.83 10.06 -4.66
CA HIS A 21 13.25 10.39 -4.81
C HIS A 21 13.51 11.91 -4.98
N PHE A 22 12.46 12.73 -5.05
CA PHE A 22 12.60 14.18 -5.16
C PHE A 22 12.38 14.83 -3.79
N ARG A 23 13.36 15.63 -3.34
CA ARG A 23 13.22 16.45 -2.12
C ARG A 23 12.26 17.63 -2.32
N ASP A 24 12.12 18.12 -3.55
CA ASP A 24 11.15 19.15 -3.90
C ASP A 24 9.73 18.55 -3.95
N PHE A 25 8.84 19.08 -3.09
CA PHE A 25 7.47 18.62 -2.97
C PHE A 25 6.70 18.74 -4.30
N SER A 26 6.87 19.85 -5.02
CA SER A 26 6.15 20.08 -6.27
C SER A 26 6.51 19.04 -7.35
N ARG A 27 7.79 18.66 -7.43
CA ARG A 27 8.26 17.58 -8.30
C ARG A 27 7.73 16.21 -7.86
N ALA A 28 7.82 15.89 -6.57
CA ALA A 28 7.27 14.64 -6.02
C ALA A 28 5.77 14.53 -6.30
N ALA A 29 5.00 15.59 -6.06
CA ALA A 29 3.56 15.64 -6.31
C ALA A 29 3.20 15.43 -7.78
N ARG A 30 3.97 16.00 -8.71
CA ARG A 30 3.76 15.75 -10.15
C ARG A 30 3.97 14.27 -10.51
N GLN A 31 4.99 13.63 -9.93
CA GLN A 31 5.27 12.21 -10.18
C GLN A 31 4.19 11.30 -9.58
N VAL A 32 3.75 11.58 -8.35
CA VAL A 32 2.64 10.85 -7.70
C VAL A 32 1.35 11.00 -8.49
N ARG A 33 1.03 12.19 -9.03
CA ARG A 33 -0.15 12.39 -9.87
C ARG A 33 -0.08 11.58 -11.17
N ARG A 34 1.06 11.57 -11.86
CA ARG A 34 1.29 10.73 -13.04
C ARG A 34 1.14 9.24 -12.72
N PHE A 35 1.67 8.81 -11.58
CA PHE A 35 1.52 7.43 -11.09
C PHE A 35 0.05 7.08 -10.84
N ARG A 36 -0.68 7.98 -10.16
CA ARG A 36 -2.13 7.84 -9.92
C ARG A 36 -2.91 7.65 -11.21
N GLU A 37 -2.66 8.51 -12.20
CA GLU A 37 -3.32 8.50 -13.50
C GLU A 37 -2.99 7.22 -14.29
N LYS A 38 -1.70 6.86 -14.39
CA LYS A 38 -1.23 5.67 -15.11
C LYS A 38 -1.90 4.39 -14.64
N PHE A 39 -2.10 4.23 -13.33
CA PHE A 39 -2.66 3.01 -12.75
C PHE A 39 -4.15 3.12 -12.37
N GLY A 40 -4.80 4.24 -12.67
CA GLY A 40 -6.21 4.47 -12.33
C GLY A 40 -6.48 4.33 -10.83
N ILE A 41 -5.59 4.85 -9.99
CA ILE A 41 -5.70 4.79 -8.53
C ILE A 41 -6.78 5.78 -8.08
N ARG A 42 -7.80 5.25 -7.38
CA ARG A 42 -8.95 6.03 -6.90
C ARG A 42 -8.88 6.40 -5.42
N TYR A 43 -7.98 5.77 -4.67
CA TYR A 43 -7.76 6.07 -3.26
C TYR A 43 -6.71 7.18 -3.05
N PRO A 44 -6.67 7.85 -1.88
CA PRO A 44 -5.71 8.89 -1.58
C PRO A 44 -4.25 8.41 -1.66
N LEU A 45 -3.38 9.24 -2.25
CA LEU A 45 -1.93 9.08 -2.22
C LEU A 45 -1.33 10.27 -1.47
N LEU A 46 -0.54 9.99 -0.44
CA LEU A 46 0.14 10.98 0.38
C LEU A 46 1.64 10.91 0.13
N ILE A 47 2.30 12.06 0.02
CA ILE A 47 3.77 12.10 0.02
C ILE A 47 4.23 11.95 1.47
N ALA A 48 4.77 10.78 1.78
CA ALA A 48 5.15 10.41 3.15
C ALA A 48 6.60 10.79 3.46
N GLY A 49 7.42 11.07 2.44
CA GLY A 49 8.78 11.55 2.64
C GLY A 49 9.70 11.25 1.47
N TYR A 50 11.00 11.43 1.72
CA TYR A 50 12.04 11.04 0.79
C TYR A 50 12.30 9.53 0.87
N SER A 51 12.61 8.91 -0.27
CA SER A 51 12.96 7.49 -0.37
C SER A 51 14.35 7.22 0.22
N ASP A 52 14.41 7.24 1.55
CA ASP A 52 15.54 6.84 2.37
C ASP A 52 15.01 5.88 3.45
N LYS A 53 15.63 4.71 3.59
CA LYS A 53 15.11 3.63 4.45
C LYS A 53 15.07 4.02 5.92
N GLU A 54 16.03 4.83 6.38
CA GLU A 54 16.04 5.32 7.75
C GLU A 54 14.93 6.36 7.96
N ALA A 55 14.78 7.30 7.02
CA ALA A 55 13.72 8.30 7.07
C ALA A 55 12.33 7.65 7.03
N ALA A 56 12.12 6.63 6.20
CA ALA A 56 10.85 5.92 6.09
C ALA A 56 10.51 5.06 7.31
N SER A 57 11.53 4.55 8.02
CA SER A 57 11.30 3.85 9.29
C SER A 57 10.87 4.81 10.40
N ARG A 58 11.33 6.08 10.36
CA ARG A 58 10.92 7.11 11.34
C ARG A 58 9.46 7.57 11.15
N THR A 59 8.93 7.52 9.93
CA THR A 59 7.55 7.92 9.64
C THR A 59 6.53 6.82 9.96
N LEU A 60 6.97 5.58 10.15
CA LEU A 60 6.13 4.43 10.53
C LEU A 60 6.73 3.70 11.75
N PRO A 61 6.84 4.36 12.92
CA PRO A 61 7.55 3.83 14.09
C PRO A 61 6.87 2.59 14.71
N MET A 62 5.62 2.32 14.35
CA MET A 62 4.92 1.08 14.74
C MET A 62 5.41 -0.15 13.98
N LEU A 63 6.21 0.03 12.93
CA LEU A 63 6.91 -1.05 12.26
C LEU A 63 8.32 -1.12 12.83
N ASN A 64 8.80 -2.33 13.17
CA ASN A 64 10.19 -2.50 13.59
C ASN A 64 11.14 -1.85 12.57
N HIS A 65 10.99 -2.18 11.26
CA HIS A 65 11.67 -1.50 10.15
C HIS A 65 10.89 -1.65 8.83
N VAL A 66 10.94 -0.65 7.94
CA VAL A 66 10.51 -0.82 6.53
C VAL A 66 11.68 -1.43 5.75
N LEU A 67 11.67 -2.74 5.56
CA LEU A 67 12.81 -3.48 4.99
C LEU A 67 12.95 -3.26 3.46
N SER A 68 11.81 -3.19 2.75
CA SER A 68 11.75 -3.03 1.30
C SER A 68 10.43 -2.40 0.84
N TYR A 69 10.43 -1.89 -0.39
CA TYR A 69 9.23 -1.41 -1.07
C TYR A 69 8.77 -2.43 -2.14
N PRO A 70 7.46 -2.52 -2.41
CA PRO A 70 6.37 -1.95 -1.60
C PRO A 70 6.17 -2.74 -0.30
N THR A 71 5.61 -2.09 0.72
CA THR A 71 5.12 -2.76 1.94
C THR A 71 3.62 -2.48 2.08
N THR A 72 2.83 -3.53 2.28
CA THR A 72 1.38 -3.46 2.50
C THR A 72 1.07 -3.79 3.96
N ILE A 73 0.28 -2.94 4.61
CA ILE A 73 -0.14 -3.11 6.01
C ILE A 73 -1.66 -3.23 6.03
N PHE A 74 -2.17 -4.31 6.60
CA PHE A 74 -3.59 -4.53 6.81
C PHE A 74 -3.94 -4.19 8.25
N VAL A 75 -4.92 -3.31 8.43
CA VAL A 75 -5.39 -2.81 9.73
C VAL A 75 -6.88 -3.13 9.85
N ASP A 76 -7.31 -3.65 10.99
CA ASP A 76 -8.73 -3.92 11.26
C ASP A 76 -9.50 -2.68 11.71
N ARG A 77 -10.83 -2.81 11.87
CA ARG A 77 -11.72 -1.71 12.32
C ARG A 77 -11.40 -1.19 13.73
N ARG A 78 -10.62 -1.95 14.53
CA ARG A 78 -10.17 -1.55 15.87
C ARG A 78 -8.80 -0.88 15.83
N GLY A 79 -8.25 -0.64 14.65
CA GLY A 79 -6.94 -0.01 14.47
C GLY A 79 -5.76 -0.95 14.72
N ARG A 80 -5.97 -2.26 14.77
CA ARG A 80 -4.88 -3.23 15.02
C ARG A 80 -4.28 -3.71 13.71
N VAL A 81 -2.95 -3.80 13.66
CA VAL A 81 -2.24 -4.39 12.52
C VAL A 81 -2.45 -5.90 12.51
N ARG A 82 -2.95 -6.43 11.39
CA ARG A 82 -3.30 -7.84 11.21
C ARG A 82 -2.34 -8.60 10.32
N LYS A 83 -1.77 -7.93 9.32
CA LYS A 83 -0.74 -8.49 8.45
C LYS A 83 0.13 -7.36 7.92
N ILE A 84 1.44 -7.62 7.85
CA ILE A 84 2.41 -6.80 7.14
C ILE A 84 3.01 -7.70 6.06
N HIS A 85 2.98 -7.25 4.81
CA HIS A 85 3.60 -7.95 3.69
C HIS A 85 4.60 -7.02 3.02
N THR A 86 5.84 -7.46 2.90
CA THR A 86 6.92 -6.72 2.22
C THR A 86 7.23 -7.39 0.89
N GLY A 87 7.34 -6.58 -0.16
CA GLY A 87 7.48 -7.03 -1.53
C GLY A 87 6.16 -7.05 -2.28
N PHE A 88 6.26 -7.34 -3.57
CA PHE A 88 5.11 -7.58 -4.42
C PHE A 88 5.47 -8.62 -5.47
N THR A 89 4.67 -9.67 -5.51
CA THR A 89 4.78 -10.72 -6.50
C THR A 89 3.92 -10.32 -7.68
N GLY A 90 4.52 -9.91 -8.80
CA GLY A 90 3.77 -9.38 -9.96
C GLY A 90 3.20 -10.47 -10.88
N PRO A 91 2.31 -10.12 -11.83
CA PRO A 91 1.64 -11.11 -12.71
C PRO A 91 2.58 -12.07 -13.46
N GLY A 92 3.82 -11.66 -13.74
CA GLY A 92 4.82 -12.48 -14.42
C GLY A 92 5.31 -13.69 -13.63
N THR A 93 5.01 -13.80 -12.33
CA THR A 93 5.46 -14.92 -11.48
C THR A 93 4.45 -16.07 -11.41
N GLY A 94 3.39 -16.05 -12.23
CA GLY A 94 2.43 -17.16 -12.36
C GLY A 94 1.70 -17.50 -11.06
N GLU A 95 1.89 -18.72 -10.55
CA GLU A 95 1.18 -19.23 -9.37
C GLU A 95 1.40 -18.38 -8.12
N HIS A 96 2.61 -17.85 -7.91
CA HIS A 96 2.87 -17.01 -6.75
C HIS A 96 2.02 -15.72 -6.74
N TYR A 97 1.69 -15.17 -7.92
CA TYR A 97 0.81 -14.02 -8.03
C TYR A 97 -0.64 -14.39 -7.70
N ARG A 98 -1.10 -15.54 -8.20
CA ARG A 98 -2.45 -16.07 -7.90
C ARG A 98 -2.61 -16.32 -6.41
N GLN A 99 -1.62 -16.95 -5.78
CA GLN A 99 -1.60 -17.22 -4.35
C GLN A 99 -1.65 -15.92 -3.53
N LEU A 100 -0.78 -14.95 -3.84
CA LEU A 100 -0.78 -13.66 -3.15
C LEU A 100 -2.12 -12.92 -3.28
N THR A 101 -2.70 -12.92 -4.48
CA THR A 101 -3.98 -12.26 -4.74
C THR A 101 -5.12 -12.92 -3.96
N ARG A 102 -5.13 -14.25 -3.88
CA ARG A 102 -6.09 -15.02 -3.09
C ARG A 102 -5.97 -14.70 -1.60
N GLU A 103 -4.77 -14.78 -1.04
CA GLU A 103 -4.52 -14.47 0.37
C GLU A 103 -4.95 -13.05 0.75
N TYR A 104 -4.70 -12.07 -0.12
CA TYR A 104 -5.10 -10.70 0.14
C TYR A 104 -6.61 -10.54 0.11
N ARG A 105 -7.28 -11.20 -0.84
CA ARG A 105 -8.74 -11.19 -0.94
C ARG A 105 -9.37 -11.80 0.32
N GLU A 106 -8.94 -13.00 0.70
CA GLU A 106 -9.46 -13.72 1.87
C GLU A 106 -9.27 -12.90 3.15
N LEU A 107 -8.10 -12.26 3.31
CA LEU A 107 -7.85 -11.39 4.45
C LEU A 107 -8.77 -10.16 4.46
N VAL A 108 -8.92 -9.47 3.33
CA VAL A 108 -9.83 -8.32 3.24
C VAL A 108 -11.26 -8.72 3.58
N GLU A 109 -11.75 -9.81 2.98
CA GLU A 109 -13.10 -10.31 3.26
C GLU A 109 -13.29 -10.72 4.72
N GLN A 110 -12.27 -11.31 5.35
CA GLN A 110 -12.30 -11.59 6.78
C GLN A 110 -12.45 -10.30 7.59
N LEU A 111 -11.59 -9.30 7.34
CA LEU A 111 -11.60 -8.03 8.07
C LEU A 111 -12.91 -7.25 7.86
N LEU A 112 -13.54 -7.37 6.70
CA LEU A 112 -14.83 -6.73 6.42
C LEU A 112 -16.00 -7.38 7.15
N ARG A 113 -15.88 -8.64 7.58
CA ARG A 113 -16.90 -9.37 8.35
C ARG A 113 -16.76 -9.20 9.87
N GLU A 114 -15.66 -8.64 10.36
CA GLU A 114 -15.38 -8.40 11.79
C GLU A 114 -16.06 -7.14 12.36
#